data_AF-A0A7S0NGF5-F1
#
_entry.id   AF-A0A7S0NGF5-F1
#
_cell.length_a   1.000
_cell.length_b   1.000
_cell.length_c   1.000
_cell.angle_alpha   90.00
_cell.angle_beta   90.00
_cell.angle_gamma   90.00
#
_symmetry.space_group_name_H-M   'P 1'
#
loop_
_entity.id
_entity.type
_entity.pdbx_description
1 polymer ?
#
loop_
_entity_poly.entity_id
_entity_poly.type
_entity_poly.pdbx_seq_one_letter_code
_entity_poly.pdbx_strand_id
1 'polypeptide(L)'
;FFDPDKPGTTGETLQCLTSSLRGTEHKLHIVMNKVDQFEHIHDFARAYGSLCWNLAKVIPRKDLPPIYTMFLPASALNGGAPGAPGSRAAAPTPLSAAMAELEAARDDVMQQVQQAPERRVDNLITRTHDAAAMLRMHAVV
;
A
#
# COMPACT_ATOMS: atom_id res chain seq x y z
N PHE A 1 -3.05 -6.13 -2.30
CA PHE A 1 -1.77 -6.58 -2.86
C PHE A 1 -2.01 -6.88 -4.32
N PHE A 2 -1.40 -6.11 -5.21
CA PHE A 2 -1.58 -6.27 -6.65
C PHE A 2 -0.32 -6.89 -7.22
N ASP A 3 -0.50 -7.99 -7.94
CA ASP A 3 0.59 -8.71 -8.61
C ASP A 3 0.65 -8.25 -10.07
N PRO A 4 1.79 -7.70 -10.52
CA PRO A 4 1.97 -7.23 -11.87
C PRO A 4 1.85 -8.29 -12.96
N ASP A 5 2.20 -9.55 -12.68
CA ASP A 5 2.08 -10.66 -13.65
C ASP A 5 0.63 -11.01 -13.95
N LYS A 6 -0.27 -10.67 -13.01
CA LYS A 6 -1.71 -10.85 -13.13
C LYS A 6 -2.39 -9.54 -12.73
N PRO A 7 -2.31 -8.51 -13.58
CA PRO A 7 -2.81 -7.17 -13.25
C PRO A 7 -4.35 -7.13 -13.17
N GLY A 8 -5.02 -8.26 -13.45
CA GLY A 8 -6.46 -8.41 -13.37
C GLY A 8 -6.97 -8.21 -11.94
N THR A 9 -7.43 -7.00 -11.64
CA THR A 9 -8.29 -6.77 -10.47
C THR A 9 -9.65 -7.38 -10.76
N THR A 10 -10.00 -8.48 -10.08
CA THR A 10 -11.32 -9.09 -10.27
C THR A 10 -12.43 -8.15 -9.79
N GLY A 11 -13.63 -8.31 -10.37
CA GLY A 11 -14.81 -7.53 -9.97
C GLY A 11 -15.13 -7.66 -8.49
N GLU A 12 -14.86 -8.83 -7.87
CA GLU A 12 -15.08 -9.01 -6.43
C GLU A 12 -14.12 -8.17 -5.59
N THR A 13 -12.87 -8.04 -6.03
CA THR A 13 -11.85 -7.22 -5.36
C THR A 13 -12.28 -5.75 -5.40
N LEU A 14 -12.73 -5.27 -6.56
CA LEU A 14 -13.23 -3.90 -6.70
C LEU A 14 -14.49 -3.68 -5.86
N GLN A 15 -15.43 -4.62 -5.86
CA GLN A 15 -16.65 -4.52 -5.06
C GLN A 15 -16.34 -4.47 -3.55
N CYS A 16 -15.41 -5.29 -3.07
CA CYS A 16 -14.95 -5.27 -1.68
C CYS A 16 -14.29 -3.94 -1.31
N LEU A 17 -13.46 -3.39 -2.20
CA LEU A 17 -12.86 -2.06 -2.02
C LEU A 17 -13.94 -0.96 -1.97
N THR A 18 -15.01 -1.04 -2.77
CA THR A 18 -16.09 -0.05 -2.76
C THR A 18 -17.02 -0.18 -1.54
N SER A 19 -17.41 -1.39 -1.17
CA SER A 19 -18.46 -1.61 -0.16
C SER A 19 -17.92 -1.64 1.26
N SER A 20 -16.80 -2.34 1.49
CA SER A 20 -16.26 -2.58 2.83
C SER A 20 -15.41 -1.44 3.35
N LEU A 21 -14.79 -0.66 2.45
CA LEU A 21 -13.87 0.41 2.81
C LEU A 21 -14.49 1.80 2.72
N ARG A 22 -15.80 1.88 2.43
CA ARG A 22 -16.53 3.14 2.30
C ARG A 22 -16.41 3.97 3.59
N GLY A 23 -15.88 5.19 3.47
CA GLY A 23 -15.60 6.09 4.59
C GLY A 23 -14.25 5.89 5.30
N THR A 24 -13.48 4.85 4.94
CA THR A 24 -12.14 4.58 5.48
C THR A 24 -11.05 4.59 4.42
N GLU A 25 -11.36 5.08 3.22
CA GLU A 25 -10.46 5.09 2.06
C GLU A 25 -9.20 5.92 2.32
N HIS A 26 -9.30 6.94 3.18
CA HIS A 26 -8.18 7.79 3.59
C HIS A 26 -7.13 7.08 4.45
N LYS A 27 -7.42 5.85 4.90
CA LYS A 27 -6.49 5.00 5.66
C LYS A 27 -5.92 3.88 4.79
N LEU A 28 -6.32 3.82 3.52
CA LEU A 28 -5.90 2.78 2.60
C LEU A 28 -4.45 3.04 2.16
N HIS A 29 -3.61 2.04 2.30
CA HIS A 29 -2.28 2.00 1.71
C HIS A 29 -2.26 0.84 0.70
N ILE A 30 -1.89 1.13 -0.55
CA ILE A 30 -1.89 0.13 -1.62
C ILE A 30 -0.45 -0.30 -1.87
N VAL A 31 -0.23 -1.61 -1.96
CA VAL A 31 1.08 -2.18 -2.28
C VAL A 31 0.99 -2.92 -3.62
N MET A 32 1.81 -2.48 -4.57
CA MET A 32 2.11 -3.16 -5.82
C MET A 32 3.44 -3.88 -5.64
N ASN A 33 3.36 -5.19 -5.45
CA ASN A 33 4.53 -6.01 -5.16
C ASN A 33 5.08 -6.64 -6.43
N LYS A 34 6.26 -7.27 -6.36
CA LYS A 34 6.89 -8.02 -7.46
C LYS A 34 7.22 -7.16 -8.68
N VAL A 35 7.53 -5.89 -8.47
CA VAL A 35 7.89 -4.97 -9.56
C VAL A 35 9.18 -5.43 -10.28
N ASP A 36 9.98 -6.26 -9.63
CA ASP A 36 11.17 -6.93 -10.16
C ASP A 36 10.88 -8.00 -11.23
N GLN A 37 9.64 -8.49 -11.36
CA GLN A 37 9.27 -9.47 -12.39
C GLN A 37 9.14 -8.85 -13.79
N PHE A 38 9.07 -7.52 -13.90
CA PHE A 38 8.96 -6.86 -15.20
C PHE A 38 10.31 -6.81 -15.93
N GLU A 39 10.38 -7.45 -17.10
CA GLU A 39 11.53 -7.31 -18.01
C GLU A 39 11.57 -5.93 -18.68
N HIS A 40 10.41 -5.29 -18.86
CA HIS A 40 10.27 -4.01 -19.57
C HIS A 40 9.51 -2.97 -18.74
N ILE A 41 10.05 -1.75 -18.70
CA ILE A 41 9.43 -0.62 -17.99
C ILE A 41 8.05 -0.25 -18.55
N HIS A 42 7.81 -0.53 -19.83
CA HIS A 42 6.52 -0.31 -20.47
C HIS A 42 5.43 -1.22 -19.90
N ASP A 43 5.75 -2.47 -19.57
CA ASP A 43 4.79 -3.40 -18.96
C ASP A 43 4.46 -3.00 -17.53
N PHE A 44 5.48 -2.55 -16.78
CA PHE A 44 5.26 -1.91 -15.47
C PHE A 44 4.31 -0.72 -15.56
N ALA A 45 4.59 0.23 -16.46
CA ALA A 45 3.77 1.42 -16.65
C ALA A 45 2.33 1.07 -17.05
N ARG A 46 2.15 0.03 -17.89
CA ARG A 46 0.82 -0.43 -18.31
C ARG A 46 0.05 -1.05 -17.14
N ALA A 47 0.68 -1.89 -16.33
CA ALA A 47 0.07 -2.50 -15.15
C ALA A 47 -0.29 -1.44 -14.08
N TYR A 48 0.65 -0.53 -13.79
CA TYR A 48 0.44 0.57 -12.85
C TYR A 48 -0.67 1.51 -13.32
N GLY A 49 -0.71 1.85 -14.61
CA GLY A 49 -1.78 2.65 -15.20
C GLY A 49 -3.15 1.96 -15.11
N SER A 50 -3.20 0.65 -15.38
CA SER A 50 -4.42 -0.15 -15.28
C SER A 50 -4.95 -0.21 -13.85
N LEU A 51 -4.04 -0.34 -12.87
CA LEU A 51 -4.38 -0.28 -11.45
C LEU A 51 -4.98 1.07 -11.06
N CYS A 52 -4.31 2.18 -11.42
CA CYS A 52 -4.80 3.53 -11.13
C CYS A 52 -6.19 3.76 -11.75
N TRP A 53 -6.39 3.32 -13.00
CA TRP A 53 -7.67 3.43 -13.69
C TRP A 53 -8.79 2.67 -12.99
N ASN A 54 -8.52 1.44 -12.54
CA ASN A 54 -9.51 0.63 -11.84
C ASN A 54 -9.84 1.21 -10.46
N LEU A 55 -8.84 1.74 -9.75
CA LEU A 55 -9.05 2.42 -8.46
C LEU A 55 -9.83 3.71 -8.60
N ALA A 56 -9.60 4.50 -9.65
CA ALA A 56 -10.32 5.74 -9.91
C ALA A 56 -11.84 5.54 -10.11
N LYS A 57 -12.26 4.35 -10.55
CA LYS A 57 -13.68 3.98 -10.67
C LYS A 57 -14.33 3.64 -9.33
N VAL A 58 -13.53 3.20 -8.36
CA VAL A 58 -13.99 2.63 -7.09
C VAL A 58 -13.88 3.64 -5.95
N ILE A 59 -12.82 4.45 -5.97
CA ILE A 59 -12.55 5.44 -4.93
C ILE A 59 -13.23 6.75 -5.35
N PRO A 60 -14.24 7.24 -4.61
CA PRO A 60 -14.98 8.45 -4.97
C PRO A 60 -14.18 9.75 -4.77
N ARG A 61 -12.95 9.66 -4.26
CA ARG A 61 -12.06 10.79 -4.01
C ARG A 61 -11.16 11.04 -5.20
N LYS A 62 -10.94 12.32 -5.51
CA LYS A 62 -10.00 12.79 -6.54
C LYS A 62 -8.53 12.47 -6.23
N ASP A 63 -8.17 12.33 -4.96
CA ASP A 63 -6.82 12.06 -4.48
C ASP A 63 -6.64 10.55 -4.34
N LEU A 64 -5.77 9.98 -5.17
CA LEU A 64 -5.43 8.56 -5.14
C LEU A 64 -4.61 8.25 -3.88
N PRO A 65 -4.93 7.18 -3.13
CA PRO A 65 -4.09 6.73 -2.03
C PRO A 65 -2.67 6.38 -2.51
N PRO A 66 -1.64 6.53 -1.64
CA PRO A 66 -0.28 6.19 -2.01
C PRO A 66 -0.17 4.71 -2.41
N ILE A 67 0.43 4.48 -3.59
CA ILE A 67 0.74 3.15 -4.10
C ILE A 67 2.25 2.92 -3.92
N TYR A 68 2.60 1.99 -3.04
CA TYR A 68 3.99 1.60 -2.81
C TYR A 68 4.39 0.52 -3.81
N THR A 69 5.42 0.80 -4.59
CA THR A 69 6.07 -0.16 -5.50
C THR A 69 7.22 -0.81 -4.76
N MET A 70 7.16 -2.13 -4.57
CA MET A 70 8.21 -2.87 -3.87
C MET A 70 8.43 -4.26 -4.46
N PHE A 71 9.52 -4.90 -4.05
CA PHE A 71 9.78 -6.32 -4.29
C PHE A 71 9.95 -7.04 -2.96
N LEU A 72 9.73 -8.36 -2.95
CA LEU A 72 10.04 -9.20 -1.80
C LEU A 72 11.44 -9.77 -1.98
N PRO A 73 12.41 -9.46 -1.10
CA PRO A 73 13.74 -10.04 -1.21
C PRO A 73 13.67 -11.56 -1.04
N ALA A 74 14.45 -12.30 -1.83
CA ALA A 74 14.46 -13.77 -1.83
C ALA A 74 14.77 -14.39 -0.46
N SER A 75 15.46 -13.65 0.42
CA SER A 75 15.70 -14.03 1.82
C SER A 75 14.41 -14.17 2.63
N ALA A 76 13.39 -13.34 2.36
CA ALA A 76 12.10 -13.37 3.05
C ALA A 76 11.20 -14.53 2.59
N LEU A 77 11.37 -15.02 1.36
CA LEU A 77 10.60 -16.13 0.80
C LEU A 77 11.07 -17.50 1.31
N ASN A 78 12.35 -17.64 1.66
CA ASN A 78 12.96 -18.93 2.04
C ASN A 78 13.21 -19.09 3.54
N GLY A 79 12.62 -18.24 4.41
CA GLY A 79 12.80 -18.34 5.86
C GLY A 79 14.23 -18.11 6.35
N GLY A 80 15.08 -17.49 5.51
CA GLY A 80 16.48 -17.20 5.82
C GLY A 80 16.62 -15.93 6.64
N ALA A 81 17.47 -15.98 7.66
CA ALA A 81 17.76 -14.89 8.59
C ALA A 81 17.98 -13.52 7.90
N PRO A 82 17.56 -12.40 8.53
CA PRO A 82 17.79 -11.06 7.99
C PRO A 82 19.27 -10.68 8.17
N GLY A 83 20.08 -10.95 7.16
CA GLY A 83 21.50 -10.58 7.22
C GLY A 83 22.34 -11.20 6.13
N ALA A 84 22.29 -10.64 4.92
CA ALA A 84 23.39 -10.74 3.97
C ALA A 84 23.35 -9.56 2.99
N PRO A 85 24.12 -8.48 3.22
CA PRO A 85 24.36 -7.47 2.20
C PRO A 85 25.25 -8.08 1.12
N GLY A 86 24.62 -8.60 0.07
CA GLY A 86 25.29 -9.16 -1.08
C GLY A 86 25.96 -8.08 -1.92
N SER A 87 27.29 -7.99 -1.77
CA SER A 87 28.26 -7.48 -2.76
C SER A 87 28.34 -5.97 -3.02
N ARG A 88 29.21 -5.33 -2.21
CA ARG A 88 30.32 -4.45 -2.61
C ARG A 88 30.10 -3.43 -3.75
N ALA A 89 30.11 -2.15 -3.34
CA ALA A 89 30.86 -1.05 -3.96
C ALA A 89 31.16 -1.18 -5.46
N ALA A 90 30.18 -0.86 -6.30
CA ALA A 90 30.38 -0.42 -7.67
C ALA A 90 29.64 0.92 -7.84
N ALA A 91 30.14 1.78 -8.73
CA ALA A 91 29.56 3.09 -9.03
C ALA A 91 28.02 3.01 -9.22
N PRO A 92 27.25 4.04 -8.85
CA PRO A 92 25.79 4.00 -8.90
C PRO A 92 25.35 3.75 -10.35
N THR A 93 24.98 2.51 -10.64
CA THR A 93 24.31 2.16 -11.88
C THR A 93 22.83 2.53 -11.72
N PRO A 94 22.12 2.92 -12.79
CA PRO A 94 20.70 3.25 -12.72
C PRO A 94 19.87 2.11 -12.12
N LEU A 95 20.31 0.87 -12.30
CA LEU A 95 19.68 -0.31 -11.69
C LEU A 95 19.87 -0.35 -10.16
N SER A 96 21.08 -0.11 -9.66
CA SER A 96 21.33 -0.08 -8.21
C SER A 96 20.58 1.06 -7.49
N ALA A 97 20.39 2.20 -8.16
CA ALA A 97 19.58 3.30 -7.63
C ALA A 97 18.09 2.92 -7.55
N ALA A 98 17.55 2.33 -8.62
CA ALA A 98 16.16 1.86 -8.64
C ALA A 98 15.88 0.79 -7.58
N MET A 99 16.84 -0.12 -7.32
CA MET A 99 16.72 -1.10 -6.25
C MET A 99 16.71 -0.46 -4.86
N ALA A 100 17.56 0.54 -4.63
CA ALA A 100 17.58 1.28 -3.37
C ALA A 100 16.27 2.06 -3.14
N GLU A 101 15.66 2.62 -4.18
CA GLU A 101 14.34 3.26 -4.11
C GLU A 101 13.23 2.27 -3.73
N LEU A 102 13.25 1.06 -4.29
CA LEU A 102 12.30 0.00 -3.94
C LEU A 102 12.48 -0.49 -2.49
N GLU A 103 13.71 -0.54 -2.00
CA GLU A 103 13.99 -0.89 -0.59
C GLU A 103 13.55 0.23 0.36
N ALA A 104 13.75 1.50 0.00
CA ALA A 104 13.21 2.63 0.75
C ALA A 104 11.67 2.61 0.80
N ALA A 105 10.99 2.30 -0.31
CA ALA A 105 9.54 2.15 -0.33
C ALA A 105 9.05 1.02 0.60
N ARG A 106 9.82 -0.05 0.73
CA ARG A 106 9.54 -1.14 1.69
C ARG A 106 9.68 -0.64 3.13
N ASP A 107 10.74 0.10 3.44
CA ASP A 107 10.96 0.68 4.77
C ASP A 107 9.84 1.65 5.15
N ASP A 108 9.37 2.47 4.21
CA ASP A 108 8.21 3.33 4.40
C ASP A 108 6.96 2.53 4.76
N VAL A 109 6.66 1.44 4.03
CA VAL A 109 5.54 0.54 4.35
C VAL A 109 5.71 -0.06 5.74
N MET A 110 6.91 -0.52 6.10
CA MET A 110 7.18 -1.07 7.43
C MET A 110 6.96 -0.02 8.52
N GLN A 111 7.39 1.23 8.30
CA GLN A 111 7.13 2.34 9.22
C GLN A 111 5.63 2.64 9.36
N GLN A 112 4.88 2.65 8.25
CA GLN A 112 3.42 2.84 8.29
C GLN A 112 2.73 1.74 9.12
N VAL A 113 3.19 0.48 8.98
CA VAL A 113 2.67 -0.65 9.76
C VAL A 113 3.03 -0.52 11.24
N GLN A 114 4.26 -0.10 11.56
CA GLN A 114 4.70 0.11 12.95
C GLN A 114 3.93 1.25 13.63
N GLN A 115 3.53 2.29 12.89
CA GLN A 115 2.71 3.40 13.41
C GLN A 115 1.21 3.06 13.52
N ALA A 116 0.76 1.96 12.92
CA ALA A 116 -0.66 1.60 12.91
C ALA A 116 -1.29 1.42 14.31
N PRO A 117 -0.61 0.84 15.33
CA PRO A 117 -1.14 0.74 16.69
C PRO A 117 -1.35 2.10 17.35
N GLU A 118 -0.44 3.06 17.17
CA GLU A 118 -0.58 4.41 17.72
C GLU A 118 -1.79 5.11 17.09
N ARG A 119 -1.90 5.09 15.76
CA ARG A 119 -3.08 5.62 15.05
C ARG A 119 -4.37 4.93 15.47
N ARG A 120 -4.33 3.67 15.88
CA ARG A 120 -5.51 2.95 16.39
C ARG A 120 -6.02 3.57 17.68
N VAL A 121 -5.14 3.96 18.59
CA VAL A 121 -5.51 4.61 19.85
C VAL A 121 -6.21 5.94 19.55
N ASP A 122 -5.63 6.79 18.70
CA ASP A 122 -6.24 8.07 18.31
C ASP A 122 -7.61 7.87 17.67
N ASN A 123 -7.73 6.91 16.76
CA ASN A 123 -9.00 6.57 16.13
C ASN A 123 -10.05 6.10 17.13
N LEU A 124 -9.66 5.40 18.19
CA LEU A 124 -10.57 4.96 19.23
C LEU A 124 -11.06 6.16 20.04
N ILE A 125 -10.16 7.07 20.41
CA ILE A 125 -10.51 8.31 21.11
C ILE A 125 -11.51 9.14 20.29
N THR A 126 -11.23 9.38 19.00
CA THR A 126 -12.16 10.12 18.12
C THR A 126 -13.52 9.42 18.03
N ARG A 127 -13.55 8.10 17.81
CA ARG A 127 -14.82 7.35 17.73
C ARG A 127 -15.62 7.43 19.02
N THR A 128 -14.97 7.30 20.17
CA THR A 128 -15.64 7.39 21.48
C THR A 128 -16.15 8.80 21.72
N HIS A 129 -15.40 9.83 21.35
CA HIS A 129 -15.83 11.22 21.44
C HIS A 129 -17.06 11.50 20.58
N ASP A 130 -17.02 11.10 19.30
CA ASP A 130 -18.12 11.28 18.36
C ASP A 130 -19.39 10.54 18.82
N ALA A 131 -19.23 9.30 19.31
CA ALA A 131 -20.34 8.53 19.85
C ALA A 131 -20.96 9.18 21.11
N ALA A 132 -20.13 9.71 22.01
CA ALA A 132 -20.60 10.42 23.20
C ALA A 132 -21.32 11.73 22.83
N ALA A 133 -20.81 12.47 21.84
CA ALA A 133 -21.45 13.68 21.34
C ALA A 133 -22.82 13.39 20.72
N MET A 134 -22.93 12.34 19.91
CA MET A 134 -24.20 11.86 19.33
C MET A 134 -25.21 11.43 20.40
N LEU A 135 -24.76 10.67 21.41
CA LEU A 135 -25.62 10.27 22.54
C LEU A 135 -26.14 11.49 23.31
N ARG A 136 -25.28 12.47 23.58
CA ARG A 136 -25.69 13.71 24.25
C ARG A 136 -26.73 14.48 23.44
N MET A 137 -26.55 14.60 22.12
CA MET A 137 -27.53 15.23 21.25
C MET A 137 -28.88 14.54 21.32
N HIS A 138 -28.91 13.20 21.35
CA HIS A 138 -30.16 12.44 21.49
C HIS A 138 -30.78 12.52 22.88
N ALA A 139 -29.99 12.67 23.94
CA ALA A 139 -30.50 12.74 25.32
C ALA A 139 -31.02 14.13 25.72
N VAL A 140 -30.67 15.18 24.96
CA VAL A 140 -31.09 16.57 25.23
C VAL A 140 -32.29 16.99 24.36
N VAL A 141 -32.70 16.16 23.39
CA VAL A 141 -33.98 16.29 22.65
C VAL A 141 -35.08 15.58 23.41
#